data_AF-A0A1B0CQ77-F1
#
_entry.id   AF-A0A1B0CQ77-F1
#
_cell.length_a   1.000
_cell.length_b   1.000
_cell.length_c   1.000
_cell.angle_alpha   90.00
_cell.angle_beta   90.00
_cell.angle_gamma   90.00
#
_symmetry.space_group_name_H-M   'P 1'
#
loop_
_entity.id
_entity.type
_entity.pdbx_description
1 polymer ?
#
loop_
_entity_poly.entity_id
_entity_poly.type
_entity_poly.pdbx_seq_one_letter_code
_entity_poly.pdbx_strand_id
1 'polypeptide(L)'
;MFILDAGRRNAATPEHIRKKPGREIVTFLLVANLAMWAISTLEKSRAESHPIQLNFYGLWAWTIITHVSMPLAIFYRFHSTVCLCEIWKRAYKLKPTYM
;
A
#
# COMPACT_ATOMS: atom_id res chain seq x y z
N MET A 1 1.72 -9.18 -5.51
CA MET A 1 2.89 -9.74 -6.22
C MET A 1 4.13 -8.86 -6.09
N PHE A 2 4.07 -7.58 -6.50
CA PHE A 2 5.23 -6.66 -6.43
C PHE A 2 5.88 -6.53 -5.04
N ILE A 3 5.10 -6.27 -3.98
CA ILE A 3 5.64 -6.09 -2.61
C ILE A 3 6.36 -7.35 -2.11
N LEU A 4 5.85 -8.54 -2.44
CA LEU A 4 6.45 -9.81 -2.03
C LEU A 4 7.78 -10.06 -2.76
N ASP A 5 7.82 -9.80 -4.06
CA ASP A 5 9.03 -9.94 -4.87
C ASP A 5 10.08 -8.90 -4.46
N ALA A 6 9.71 -7.61 -4.40
CA ALA A 6 10.60 -6.53 -4.00
C ALA A 6 11.08 -6.66 -2.54
N GLY A 7 10.26 -7.21 -1.63
CA GLY A 7 10.63 -7.50 -0.25
C GLY A 7 11.73 -8.54 -0.10
N ARG A 8 11.93 -9.41 -1.10
CA ARG A 8 13.00 -10.42 -1.13
C ARG A 8 14.28 -9.92 -1.81
N ARG A 9 14.20 -8.82 -2.58
CA ARG A 9 15.33 -8.25 -3.32
C ARG A 9 16.19 -7.37 -2.41
N ASN A 10 17.51 -7.50 -2.55
CA ASN A 10 18.52 -6.64 -1.94
C ASN A 10 19.60 -6.32 -2.97
N ALA A 11 20.35 -5.25 -2.76
CA ALA A 11 21.47 -4.87 -3.61
C ALA A 11 22.55 -5.96 -3.59
N ALA A 12 22.74 -6.62 -4.73
CA ALA A 12 23.74 -7.68 -4.89
C ALA A 12 25.14 -7.17 -5.22
N THR A 13 25.27 -5.94 -5.76
CA THR A 13 26.55 -5.36 -6.20
C THR A 13 26.75 -3.95 -5.63
N PRO A 14 28.00 -3.49 -5.45
CA PRO A 14 28.29 -2.11 -5.07
C PRO A 14 27.70 -1.08 -6.05
N GLU A 15 27.66 -1.43 -7.33
CA GLU A 15 27.06 -0.62 -8.39
C GLU A 15 25.55 -0.42 -8.16
N HIS A 16 24.82 -1.45 -7.69
CA HIS A 16 23.41 -1.33 -7.32
C HIS A 16 23.18 -0.43 -6.11
N ILE A 17 24.12 -0.39 -5.15
CA ILE A 17 24.02 0.51 -3.99
C ILE A 17 24.22 1.97 -4.41
N ARG A 18 25.11 2.20 -5.38
CA ARG A 18 25.38 3.53 -5.95
C ARG A 18 24.22 4.02 -6.83
N LYS A 19 23.82 3.22 -7.82
CA LYS A 19 22.78 3.59 -8.81
C LYS A 19 21.35 3.47 -8.27
N LYS A 20 21.13 2.67 -7.23
CA LYS A 20 19.82 2.42 -6.61
C LYS A 20 18.71 2.11 -7.62
N PRO A 21 18.90 1.13 -8.52
CA PRO A 21 17.96 0.85 -9.61
C PRO A 21 16.58 0.46 -9.07
N GLY A 22 15.52 1.17 -9.50
CA GLY A 22 14.14 0.93 -9.07
C GLY A 22 13.67 1.73 -7.85
N ARG A 23 14.54 2.52 -7.21
CA ARG A 23 14.17 3.34 -6.03
C ARG A 23 13.12 4.41 -6.35
N GLU A 24 13.14 4.94 -7.57
CA GLU A 24 12.17 5.92 -8.05
C GLU A 24 10.76 5.31 -8.12
N ILE A 25 10.64 4.10 -8.67
CA ILE A 25 9.37 3.36 -8.75
C ILE A 25 8.82 3.08 -7.35
N VAL A 26 9.66 2.63 -6.41
CA VAL A 26 9.23 2.40 -5.02
C VAL A 26 8.77 3.70 -4.36
N THR A 27 9.46 4.82 -4.62
CA THR A 27 9.08 6.14 -4.08
C THR A 27 7.74 6.61 -4.66
N PHE A 28 7.55 6.48 -5.97
CA PHE A 28 6.28 6.80 -6.62
C PHE A 28 5.12 5.97 -6.06
N LEU A 29 5.31 4.65 -5.95
CA LEU A 29 4.29 3.75 -5.41
C LEU A 29 3.93 4.07 -3.96
N LEU A 30 4.91 4.50 -3.15
CA LEU A 30 4.71 4.90 -1.76
C LEU A 30 3.84 6.16 -1.68
N VAL A 31 4.16 7.19 -2.46
CA VAL A 31 3.37 8.44 -2.52
C VAL A 31 1.97 8.17 -3.06
N ALA A 32 1.84 7.39 -4.14
CA ALA A 32 0.55 7.05 -4.73
C ALA A 32 -0.33 6.21 -3.79
N ASN A 33 0.23 5.23 -3.08
CA ASN A 33 -0.50 4.43 -2.09
C ASN A 33 -0.98 5.31 -0.92
N LEU A 34 -0.13 6.22 -0.43
CA LEU A 34 -0.48 7.14 0.64
C LEU A 34 -1.58 8.12 0.21
N ALA A 35 -1.49 8.67 -1.01
CA ALA A 35 -2.50 9.57 -1.56
C ALA A 35 -3.85 8.86 -1.74
N MET A 36 -3.87 7.66 -2.34
CA MET A 36 -5.11 6.87 -2.47
C MET A 36 -5.71 6.51 -1.11
N TRP A 37 -4.87 6.23 -0.10
CA TRP A 37 -5.32 5.98 1.27
C TRP A 37 -5.95 7.22 1.89
N ALA A 38 -5.30 8.39 1.76
CA ALA A 38 -5.82 9.66 2.25
C ALA A 38 -7.17 10.00 1.60
N ILE A 39 -7.26 9.90 0.27
CA ILE A 39 -8.51 10.12 -0.48
C ILE A 39 -9.58 9.14 -0.01
N SER A 40 -9.27 7.84 0.07
CA SER A 40 -10.25 6.84 0.52
C SER A 40 -10.75 7.10 1.94
N THR A 41 -9.93 7.69 2.81
CA THR A 41 -10.31 8.01 4.19
C THR A 41 -11.15 9.29 4.25
N LEU A 42 -10.78 10.31 3.48
CA LEU A 42 -11.44 11.62 3.45
C LEU A 42 -12.75 11.60 2.64
N GLU A 43 -12.79 10.89 1.52
CA GLU A 43 -13.96 10.78 0.63
C GLU A 43 -15.05 9.88 1.22
N LYS A 44 -14.68 8.82 1.94
CA LYS A 44 -15.64 7.98 2.68
C LYS A 44 -16.35 8.75 3.79
N SER A 45 -15.74 9.80 4.35
CA SER A 45 -16.42 10.72 5.26
C SER A 45 -17.53 11.54 4.58
N ARG A 46 -17.56 11.60 3.24
CA ARG A 46 -18.55 12.34 2.44
C ARG A 46 -19.52 11.43 1.67
N ALA A 47 -19.21 10.15 1.48
CA ALA A 47 -19.90 9.25 0.55
C ALA A 47 -21.04 8.40 1.19
N GLU A 48 -21.81 8.98 2.10
CA GLU A 48 -23.04 8.42 2.69
C GLU A 48 -24.23 8.42 1.68
N SER A 49 -23.99 8.19 0.39
CA SER A 49 -25.05 8.26 -0.63
C SER A 49 -24.70 7.45 -1.88
N HIS A 50 -24.63 6.12 -1.77
CA HIS A 50 -24.68 5.23 -2.94
C HIS A 50 -26.09 4.62 -3.07
N PRO A 51 -27.10 5.40 -3.53
CA PRO A 51 -28.50 4.97 -3.53
C PRO A 51 -28.74 3.72 -4.38
N ILE A 52 -27.93 3.51 -5.42
CA ILE A 52 -28.05 2.36 -6.33
C ILE A 52 -27.70 1.05 -5.62
N GLN A 53 -26.63 1.04 -4.82
CA GLN A 53 -26.20 -0.16 -4.09
C GLN A 53 -27.15 -0.49 -2.93
N LEU A 54 -27.67 0.55 -2.25
CA LEU A 54 -28.72 0.40 -1.24
C LEU A 54 -30.01 -0.22 -1.81
N ASN A 55 -30.43 0.21 -3.00
CA ASN A 55 -31.63 -0.36 -3.65
C ASN A 55 -31.41 -1.82 -4.10
N PHE A 56 -30.20 -2.19 -4.49
CA PHE A 56 -29.90 -3.55 -4.95
C PHE A 56 -29.72 -4.56 -3.81
N TYR A 57 -28.92 -4.22 -2.80
CA TYR A 57 -28.59 -5.13 -1.69
C TYR A 57 -29.56 -5.01 -0.50
N GLY A 58 -30.33 -3.92 -0.42
CA GLY A 58 -31.10 -3.57 0.76
C GLY A 58 -30.23 -2.96 1.87
N LEU A 59 -30.88 -2.22 2.78
CA LEU A 59 -30.20 -1.43 3.82
C LEU A 59 -29.26 -2.28 4.68
N TRP A 60 -29.74 -3.39 5.26
CA TRP A 60 -28.97 -4.18 6.22
C TRP A 60 -27.78 -4.91 5.61
N ALA A 61 -27.96 -5.55 4.45
CA ALA A 61 -26.87 -6.27 3.80
C ALA A 61 -25.79 -5.30 3.29
N TRP A 62 -26.19 -4.16 2.71
CA TRP A 62 -25.24 -3.14 2.27
C TRP A 62 -24.44 -2.56 3.44
N THR A 63 -25.12 -2.21 4.55
CA THR A 63 -24.50 -1.73 5.78
C THR A 63 -23.46 -2.71 6.32
N ILE A 64 -23.75 -4.02 6.37
CA ILE A 64 -22.77 -5.02 6.81
C ILE A 64 -21.56 -5.05 5.88
N ILE A 65 -21.79 -5.08 4.56
CA ILE A 65 -20.72 -5.12 3.56
C ILE A 65 -19.80 -3.91 3.69
N THR A 66 -20.37 -2.70 3.80
CA THR A 66 -19.58 -1.47 3.91
C THR A 66 -18.82 -1.41 5.23
N HIS A 67 -19.46 -1.69 6.37
CA HIS A 67 -18.80 -1.63 7.68
C HIS A 67 -17.68 -2.67 7.84
N VAL A 68 -17.76 -3.83 7.20
CA VAL A 68 -16.68 -4.82 7.22
C VAL A 68 -15.58 -4.45 6.21
N SER A 69 -15.95 -4.05 4.99
CA SER A 69 -15.00 -3.82 3.90
C SER A 69 -14.20 -2.52 4.06
N MET A 70 -14.79 -1.48 4.64
CA MET A 70 -14.14 -0.18 4.83
C MET A 70 -12.88 -0.25 5.72
N PRO A 71 -12.93 -0.79 6.94
CA PRO A 71 -11.74 -0.91 7.79
C PRO A 71 -10.69 -1.85 7.18
N LEU A 72 -11.12 -2.95 6.54
CA LEU A 72 -10.19 -3.84 5.83
C LEU A 72 -9.44 -3.13 4.69
N ALA A 73 -10.13 -2.31 3.91
CA ALA A 73 -9.52 -1.54 2.82
C ALA A 73 -8.54 -0.47 3.34
N ILE A 74 -8.84 0.16 4.48
CA ILE A 74 -7.95 1.12 5.14
C ILE A 74 -6.71 0.39 5.66
N PHE A 75 -6.90 -0.74 6.35
CA PHE A 75 -5.80 -1.56 6.87
C PHE A 75 -4.89 -2.07 5.77
N TYR A 76 -5.45 -2.58 4.67
CA TYR A 76 -4.69 -3.04 3.51
C TYR A 76 -3.78 -1.95 2.94
N ARG A 77 -4.31 -0.75 2.73
CA ARG A 77 -3.54 0.38 2.17
C ARG A 77 -2.47 0.89 3.14
N PHE A 78 -2.77 0.92 4.43
CA PHE A 78 -1.79 1.24 5.47
C PHE A 78 -0.64 0.22 5.48
N HIS A 79 -0.97 -1.08 5.53
CA HIS A 79 0.01 -2.16 5.53
C HIS A 79 0.88 -2.17 4.27
N SER A 80 0.28 -1.98 3.09
CA SER A 80 0.99 -1.84 1.81
C SER A 80 2.04 -0.72 1.85
N THR A 81 1.67 0.44 2.41
CA THR A 81 2.58 1.59 2.55
C THR A 81 3.73 1.27 3.50
N VAL A 82 3.46 0.62 4.63
CA VAL A 82 4.51 0.18 5.58
C VAL A 82 5.49 -0.79 4.91
N CYS A 83 4.99 -1.77 4.14
CA CYS A 83 5.86 -2.69 3.41
C CYS A 83 6.72 -1.98 2.37
N LEU A 84 6.16 -1.04 1.61
CA LEU A 84 6.91 -0.23 0.63
C LEU A 84 7.99 0.64 1.31
N CYS A 85 7.69 1.24 2.46
CA CYS A 85 8.66 1.96 3.28
C CYS A 85 9.83 1.07 3.72
N GLU A 86 9.53 -0.15 4.18
CA GLU A 86 10.57 -1.11 4.58
C GLU A 86 11.44 -1.54 3.40
N ILE A 87 10.83 -1.81 2.24
CA ILE A 87 11.57 -2.12 0.99
C ILE A 87 12.49 -0.95 0.63
N TRP A 88 11.98 0.28 0.63
CA TRP A 88 12.75 1.47 0.31
C TRP A 88 13.96 1.67 1.24
N LYS A 89 13.79 1.37 2.54
CA LYS A 89 14.85 1.46 3.55
C LYS A 89 15.88 0.33 3.45
N ARG A 90 15.45 -0.89 3.13
CA ARG A 90 16.30 -2.11 3.20
C ARG A 90 16.99 -2.45 1.89
N ALA A 91 16.35 -2.22 0.74
CA ALA A 91 16.79 -2.75 -0.56
C ALA A 91 18.22 -2.41 -0.96
N TYR A 92 18.81 -1.32 -0.44
CA TYR A 92 20.19 -0.89 -0.76
C TYR A 92 21.12 -0.83 0.46
N LYS A 93 20.76 -1.47 1.57
CA LYS A 93 21.69 -1.66 2.70
C LYS A 93 22.48 -2.95 2.48
N LEU A 94 23.81 -2.88 2.59
CA LEU A 94 24.64 -4.09 2.65
C LEU A 94 24.25 -4.85 3.92
N LYS A 95 23.91 -6.13 3.79
CA LYS A 95 24.01 -7.01 4.95
C LYS A 95 25.49 -7.05 5.34
N PRO A 96 25.86 -6.72 6.59
CA PRO A 96 27.22 -6.97 7.04
C PRO A 96 27.48 -8.46 6.84
N THR A 97 28.31 -8.79 5.86
CA THR A 97 28.86 -10.13 5.77
C THR A 97 29.88 -10.15 6.88
N TYR A 98 29.58 -10.89 7.95
CA TYR A 98 30.56 -11.15 9.00
C TYR A 98 31.82 -11.71 8.30
N MET A 99 32.87 -10.89 8.26
CA MET A 99 34.23 -11.35 8.00
C MET A 99 34.69 -12.17 9.20
#